data_AF-A0A1I6M6S6-F1
#
_entry.id   AF-A0A1I6M6S6-F1
#
_cell.length_a   1.000
_cell.length_b   1.000
_cell.length_c   1.000
_cell.angle_alpha   90.00
_cell.angle_beta   90.00
_cell.angle_gamma   90.00
#
_symmetry.space_group_name_H-M   'P 1'
#
loop_
_entity.id
_entity.type
_entity.pdbx_description
1 polymer ?
#
loop_
_entity_poly.entity_id
_entity_poly.type
_entity_poly.pdbx_seq_one_letter_code
_entity_poly.pdbx_strand_id
1 'polypeptide(L)'
;METTGVPVRGTQSFVRTLSECWHRPSLTALEVLWRWVYGVPALWSVWHWVYPVVMAAGVDWGALQGMTILDPMAAANTLGQAIALVAPPVSAVLRWLAPVLVVVWIVVSSVGRTWMLRRADSRLQSRVGTVMVLQAIRMGALAVSFWIWFVLLEAAAGATIVRPVAAGQEPNLVGYCAASIVTTLGLFVLWGVGSWALSVAPLLAMLRGLGVVDSLRAAFRVGELRSKLVEINLVMGIVKIALIVLGMVFSACPLPFESVTTTGFMVIWCAGVSLLYFVGSDFFHVARLVAYLELWRTFQTNELGGNGISR
;
A
#
# COMPACT_ATOMS: atom_id res chain seq x y z
N MET A 1 -13.99 33.14 -28.47
CA MET A 1 -13.34 31.97 -29.09
C MET A 1 -12.96 31.03 -27.96
N GLU A 2 -13.81 30.03 -27.76
CA GLU A 2 -13.63 28.98 -26.76
C GLU A 2 -12.52 28.05 -27.28
N THR A 3 -11.34 28.09 -26.67
CA THR A 3 -10.25 27.16 -27.01
C THR A 3 -10.70 25.79 -26.54
N THR A 4 -11.24 24.99 -27.46
CA THR A 4 -11.53 23.57 -27.28
C THR A 4 -10.22 22.80 -27.19
N GLY A 5 -9.51 22.97 -26.07
CA GLY A 5 -8.41 22.10 -25.70
C GLY A 5 -8.94 20.68 -25.64
N VAL A 6 -8.42 19.81 -26.50
CA VAL A 6 -8.80 18.39 -26.54
C VAL A 6 -8.76 17.87 -25.10
N PRO A 7 -9.89 17.40 -24.53
CA PRO A 7 -9.92 16.98 -23.14
C PRO A 7 -9.07 15.72 -23.00
N VAL A 8 -7.81 15.88 -22.60
CA VAL A 8 -6.92 14.77 -22.31
C VAL A 8 -7.50 14.01 -21.12
N ARG A 9 -8.14 12.87 -21.37
CA ARG A 9 -8.66 11.96 -20.34
C ARG A 9 -7.49 11.38 -19.54
N GLY A 10 -7.53 11.47 -18.21
CA GLY A 10 -6.44 11.03 -17.33
C GLY A 10 -6.09 9.56 -17.53
N THR A 11 -7.11 8.71 -17.67
CA THR A 11 -7.01 7.28 -18.00
C THR A 11 -6.31 6.99 -19.34
N GLN A 12 -6.62 7.71 -20.42
CA GLN A 12 -5.95 7.50 -21.72
C GLN A 12 -4.46 7.86 -21.67
N SER A 13 -4.14 8.95 -20.97
CA SER A 13 -2.74 9.31 -20.70
C SER A 13 -2.03 8.21 -19.91
N PHE A 14 -2.70 7.63 -18.90
CA PHE A 14 -2.11 6.59 -18.05
C PHE A 14 -1.77 5.30 -18.83
N VAL A 15 -2.63 4.87 -19.76
CA VAL A 15 -2.35 3.71 -20.62
C VAL A 15 -1.12 3.94 -21.50
N ARG A 16 -0.97 5.16 -22.04
CA ARG A 16 0.24 5.52 -22.80
C ARG A 16 1.49 5.45 -21.93
N THR A 17 1.41 6.00 -20.71
CA THR A 17 2.52 5.94 -19.75
C THR A 17 2.87 4.51 -19.34
N LEU A 18 1.88 3.62 -19.19
CA LEU A 18 2.11 2.20 -18.92
C LEU A 18 2.91 1.55 -20.05
N SER A 19 2.55 1.84 -21.31
CA SER A 19 3.31 1.37 -22.48
C SER A 19 4.74 1.90 -22.46
N GLU A 20 4.95 3.18 -22.16
CA GLU A 20 6.31 3.74 -22.09
C GLU A 20 7.14 3.12 -20.95
N CYS A 21 6.53 2.87 -19.79
CA CYS A 21 7.20 2.18 -18.67
C CYS A 21 7.56 0.74 -19.01
N TRP A 22 6.74 0.05 -19.80
CA TRP A 22 7.03 -1.29 -20.30
C TRP A 22 8.29 -1.32 -21.19
N HIS A 23 8.49 -0.29 -22.02
CA HIS A 23 9.69 -0.16 -22.86
C HIS A 23 10.95 0.22 -22.07
N ARG A 24 10.83 0.63 -20.80
CA ARG A 24 11.95 0.98 -19.92
C ARG A 24 11.99 0.08 -18.68
N PRO A 25 12.25 -1.24 -18.85
CA PRO A 25 12.22 -2.20 -17.73
C PRO A 25 13.28 -1.90 -16.67
N SER A 26 14.32 -1.12 -17.00
CA SER A 26 15.35 -0.70 -16.05
C SER A 26 14.80 0.15 -14.90
N LEU A 27 13.71 0.92 -15.10
CA LEU A 27 13.08 1.70 -14.03
C LEU A 27 12.38 0.78 -13.03
N THR A 28 11.65 -0.23 -13.53
CA THR A 28 10.98 -1.23 -12.71
C THR A 28 11.99 -2.12 -12.00
N ALA A 29 13.01 -2.60 -12.70
CA ALA A 29 14.07 -3.43 -12.11
C ALA A 29 14.80 -2.68 -10.98
N LEU A 30 15.03 -1.38 -11.15
CA LEU A 30 15.64 -0.54 -10.12
C LEU A 30 14.72 -0.39 -8.90
N GLU A 31 13.42 -0.16 -9.12
CA GLU A 31 12.42 -0.10 -8.03
C GLU A 31 12.37 -1.40 -7.23
N VAL A 32 12.29 -2.54 -7.94
CA VAL A 32 12.31 -3.88 -7.35
C VAL A 32 13.62 -4.06 -6.57
N LEU A 33 14.77 -3.80 -7.19
CA LEU A 33 16.08 -4.04 -6.58
C LEU A 33 16.23 -3.34 -5.22
N TRP A 34 15.96 -2.03 -5.13
CA TRP A 34 16.12 -1.32 -3.85
C TRP A 34 15.09 -1.76 -2.81
N ARG A 35 13.87 -2.12 -3.23
CA ARG A 35 12.85 -2.67 -2.31
C ARG A 35 13.28 -4.00 -1.73
N TRP A 36 13.87 -4.88 -2.54
CA TRP A 36 14.39 -6.18 -2.09
C TRP A 36 15.64 -6.05 -1.21
N VAL A 37 16.50 -5.06 -1.47
CA VAL A 37 17.65 -4.72 -0.60
C VAL A 37 17.20 -4.40 0.83
N TYR A 38 16.03 -3.78 1.02
CA TYR A 38 15.42 -3.60 2.33
C TYR A 38 14.58 -4.81 2.78
N GLY A 39 13.75 -5.34 1.87
CA GLY A 39 12.73 -6.33 2.17
C GLY A 39 13.31 -7.65 2.66
N VAL A 40 14.40 -8.13 2.06
CA VAL A 40 15.04 -9.38 2.49
C VAL A 40 15.62 -9.27 3.90
N PRO A 41 16.46 -8.27 4.23
CA PRO A 41 16.91 -8.07 5.61
C PRO A 41 15.77 -7.83 6.60
N ALA A 42 14.72 -7.10 6.21
CA ALA A 42 13.56 -6.86 7.08
C ALA A 42 12.80 -8.15 7.38
N LEU A 43 12.50 -8.96 6.37
CA LEU A 43 11.86 -10.27 6.54
C LEU A 43 12.73 -11.21 7.38
N TRP A 44 14.03 -11.24 7.12
CA TRP A 44 14.98 -12.03 7.90
C TRP A 44 15.02 -11.57 9.37
N SER A 45 15.00 -10.26 9.63
CA SER A 45 14.95 -9.71 10.98
C SER A 45 13.66 -10.09 11.70
N VAL A 46 12.51 -9.95 11.03
CA VAL A 46 11.21 -10.37 11.59
C VAL A 46 11.24 -11.87 11.90
N TRP A 47 11.71 -12.70 10.97
CA TRP A 47 11.85 -14.14 11.21
C TRP A 47 12.75 -14.42 12.41
N HIS A 48 13.95 -13.85 12.43
CA HIS A 48 14.95 -14.08 13.48
C HIS A 48 14.44 -13.71 14.89
N TRP A 49 13.70 -12.61 15.03
CA TRP A 49 13.24 -12.13 16.34
C TRP A 49 11.84 -12.63 16.74
N VAL A 50 10.93 -12.82 15.78
CA VAL A 50 9.53 -13.21 16.07
C VAL A 50 9.40 -14.73 16.14
N TYR A 51 10.06 -15.49 15.27
CA TYR A 51 9.91 -16.95 15.20
C TYR A 51 10.24 -17.65 16.53
N PRO A 52 11.37 -17.39 17.20
CA PRO A 52 11.69 -18.06 18.46
C PRO A 52 10.67 -17.76 19.55
N VAL A 53 10.15 -16.52 19.56
CA VAL A 53 9.15 -16.06 20.53
C VAL A 53 7.81 -16.75 20.33
N VAL A 54 7.38 -16.91 19.08
CA VAL A 54 6.16 -17.65 18.75
C VAL A 54 6.29 -19.13 19.12
N MET A 55 7.44 -19.74 18.83
CA MET A 55 7.69 -21.14 19.19
C MET A 55 7.76 -21.37 20.70
N ALA A 56 8.22 -20.38 21.47
CA ALA A 56 8.27 -20.44 22.93
C ALA A 56 6.91 -20.15 23.61
N ALA A 57 5.93 -19.58 22.89
CA ALA A 57 4.64 -19.18 23.47
C ALA A 57 3.70 -20.36 23.81
N GLY A 58 4.07 -21.60 23.50
CA GLY A 58 3.30 -22.79 23.85
C GLY A 58 2.02 -22.95 23.03
N VAL A 59 2.02 -22.49 21.78
CA VAL A 59 0.88 -22.61 20.86
C VAL A 59 0.60 -24.08 20.57
N ASP A 60 -0.67 -24.49 20.72
CA ASP A 60 -1.13 -25.79 20.26
C ASP A 60 -1.31 -25.80 18.74
N TRP A 61 -0.24 -26.15 18.02
CA TRP A 61 -0.25 -26.28 16.58
C TRP A 61 -1.18 -27.38 16.07
N GLY A 62 -1.43 -28.42 16.88
CA GLY A 62 -2.36 -29.49 16.54
C GLY A 62 -3.80 -28.98 16.51
N ALA A 63 -4.20 -28.21 17.52
CA ALA A 63 -5.51 -27.56 17.55
C ALA A 63 -5.71 -26.60 16.37
N LEU A 64 -4.67 -25.84 15.99
CA LEU A 64 -4.73 -24.96 14.82
C LEU A 64 -4.87 -25.73 13.49
N GLN A 65 -4.14 -26.84 13.33
CA GLN A 65 -4.24 -27.70 12.15
C GLN A 65 -5.58 -28.45 12.07
N GLY A 66 -6.19 -28.76 13.21
CA GLY A 66 -7.48 -29.43 13.31
C GLY A 66 -8.71 -28.53 13.14
N MET A 67 -8.52 -27.21 12.94
CA MET A 67 -9.65 -26.29 12.76
C MET A 67 -10.45 -26.64 11.50
N THR A 68 -11.76 -26.76 11.66
CA THR A 68 -12.69 -26.97 10.55
C THR A 68 -13.41 -25.67 10.19
N ILE A 69 -13.63 -25.46 8.90
CA ILE A 69 -14.43 -24.33 8.39
C ILE A 69 -15.91 -24.53 8.72
N LEU A 70 -16.33 -25.76 9.00
CA LEU A 70 -17.73 -26.11 9.29
C LEU A 70 -18.17 -25.69 10.70
N ASP A 71 -17.23 -25.41 11.61
CA ASP A 71 -17.52 -24.87 12.94
C ASP A 71 -16.72 -23.56 13.16
N PRO A 72 -17.21 -22.43 12.61
CA PRO A 72 -16.52 -21.16 12.68
C PRO A 72 -16.38 -20.63 14.11
N MET A 73 -17.27 -21.02 15.03
CA MET A 73 -17.21 -20.59 16.43
C MET A 73 -16.08 -21.30 17.18
N ALA A 74 -15.94 -22.62 17.00
CA ALA A 74 -14.80 -23.35 17.54
C ALA A 74 -13.48 -22.85 16.96
N ALA A 75 -13.41 -22.64 15.63
CA ALA A 75 -12.22 -22.09 14.98
C ALA A 75 -11.86 -20.68 15.51
N ALA A 76 -12.84 -19.80 15.69
CA ALA A 76 -12.64 -18.47 16.25
C ALA A 76 -12.11 -18.52 17.69
N ASN A 77 -12.63 -19.43 18.52
CA ASN A 77 -12.15 -19.62 19.89
C ASN A 77 -10.71 -20.14 19.93
N THR A 78 -10.37 -21.14 19.12
CA THR A 78 -9.00 -21.67 19.01
C THR A 78 -8.02 -20.59 18.55
N LEU A 79 -8.40 -19.80 17.54
CA LEU A 79 -7.62 -18.64 17.09
C LEU A 79 -7.46 -17.61 18.21
N GLY A 80 -8.53 -17.29 18.92
CA GLY A 80 -8.50 -16.35 20.05
C GLY A 80 -7.53 -16.80 21.16
N GLN A 81 -7.54 -18.08 21.51
CA GLN A 81 -6.61 -18.65 22.49
C GLN A 81 -5.16 -18.61 22.01
N ALA A 82 -4.90 -19.01 20.76
CA ALA A 82 -3.55 -18.93 20.19
C ALA A 82 -3.03 -17.49 20.13
N ILE A 83 -3.87 -16.53 19.72
CA ILE A 83 -3.53 -15.11 19.71
C ILE A 83 -3.26 -14.61 21.13
N ALA A 84 -4.05 -15.00 22.14
CA ALA A 84 -3.84 -14.57 23.52
C ALA A 84 -2.47 -15.01 24.08
N LEU A 85 -1.97 -16.18 23.65
CA LEU A 85 -0.64 -16.66 24.03
C LEU A 85 0.49 -15.94 23.28
N VAL A 86 0.31 -15.72 21.98
CA VAL A 86 1.36 -15.18 21.10
C VAL A 86 1.44 -13.67 21.12
N ALA A 87 0.32 -12.96 21.28
CA ALA A 87 0.24 -11.52 21.14
C ALA A 87 1.11 -10.77 22.17
N PRO A 88 1.12 -11.11 23.48
CA PRO A 88 1.95 -10.39 24.45
C PRO A 88 3.45 -10.43 24.11
N PRO A 89 4.07 -11.60 23.88
CA PRO A 89 5.51 -11.63 23.64
C PRO A 89 5.88 -11.13 22.22
N VAL A 90 5.03 -11.34 21.20
CA VAL A 90 5.24 -10.73 19.87
C VAL A 90 5.12 -9.22 19.93
N SER A 91 4.17 -8.67 20.70
CA SER A 91 4.05 -7.21 20.89
C SER A 91 5.28 -6.60 21.56
N ALA A 92 5.96 -7.34 22.45
CA ALA A 92 7.18 -6.89 23.09
C ALA A 92 8.33 -6.73 22.09
N VAL A 93 8.47 -7.68 21.16
CA VAL A 93 9.44 -7.59 20.06
C VAL A 93 9.07 -6.47 19.09
N LEU A 94 7.81 -6.43 18.64
CA LEU A 94 7.35 -5.44 17.67
C LEU A 94 7.43 -4.00 18.19
N ARG A 95 7.30 -3.77 19.50
CA ARG A 95 7.42 -2.44 20.11
C ARG A 95 8.73 -1.72 19.78
N TRP A 96 9.84 -2.44 19.66
CA TRP A 96 11.14 -1.86 19.27
C TRP A 96 11.51 -2.17 17.81
N LEU A 97 11.15 -3.34 17.30
CA LEU A 97 11.52 -3.75 15.94
C LEU A 97 10.74 -2.96 14.88
N ALA A 98 9.43 -2.78 15.06
CA ALA A 98 8.59 -2.06 14.11
C ALA A 98 9.04 -0.61 13.87
N PRO A 99 9.30 0.24 14.90
CA PRO A 99 9.78 1.60 14.66
C PRO A 99 11.15 1.62 13.97
N VAL A 100 12.06 0.71 14.31
CA VAL A 100 13.37 0.59 13.63
C VAL A 100 13.19 0.27 12.15
N LEU A 101 12.37 -0.73 11.84
CA LEU A 101 12.06 -1.10 10.45
C LEU A 101 11.43 0.06 9.69
N VAL A 102 10.49 0.78 10.29
CA VAL A 102 9.83 1.95 9.68
C VAL A 102 10.84 3.07 9.40
N VAL A 103 11.74 3.38 10.34
CA VAL A 103 12.78 4.42 10.16
C VAL A 103 13.74 4.03 9.04
N VAL A 104 14.24 2.80 9.05
CA VAL A 104 15.14 2.29 8.00
C VAL A 104 14.42 2.30 6.65
N TRP A 105 13.16 1.87 6.58
CA TRP A 105 12.34 1.94 5.37
C TRP A 105 12.20 3.36 4.85
N ILE A 106 11.93 4.34 5.72
CA ILE A 106 11.81 5.75 5.32
C ILE A 106 13.10 6.23 4.67
N VAL A 107 14.26 5.91 5.26
CA VAL A 107 15.58 6.30 4.72
C VAL A 107 15.82 5.61 3.37
N VAL A 108 15.74 4.27 3.33
CA VAL A 108 16.02 3.48 2.12
C VAL A 108 15.05 3.83 1.00
N SER A 109 13.75 3.96 1.30
CA SER A 109 12.74 4.34 0.31
C SER A 109 12.96 5.76 -0.23
N SER A 110 13.43 6.69 0.60
CA SER A 110 13.69 8.06 0.14
C SER A 110 14.90 8.14 -0.77
N VAL A 111 15.96 7.39 -0.45
CA VAL A 111 17.15 7.26 -1.31
C VAL A 111 16.80 6.55 -2.61
N GLY A 112 16.17 5.37 -2.52
CA GLY A 112 15.78 4.56 -3.67
C GLY A 112 14.87 5.31 -4.65
N ARG A 113 13.85 6.01 -4.14
CA ARG A 113 12.97 6.83 -4.98
C ARG A 113 13.65 8.05 -5.57
N THR A 114 14.53 8.72 -4.83
CA THR A 114 15.29 9.85 -5.38
C THR A 114 16.17 9.38 -6.53
N TRP A 115 16.81 8.21 -6.38
CA TRP A 115 17.64 7.62 -7.43
C TRP A 115 16.83 7.19 -8.65
N MET A 116 15.70 6.49 -8.43
CA MET A 116 14.75 6.09 -9.47
C MET A 116 14.23 7.28 -10.27
N LEU A 117 13.75 8.32 -9.58
CA LEU A 117 13.20 9.52 -10.23
C LEU A 117 14.28 10.26 -11.02
N ARG A 118 15.50 10.39 -10.49
CA ARG A 118 16.62 11.01 -11.22
C ARG A 118 17.07 10.21 -12.44
N ARG A 119 16.88 8.88 -12.42
CA ARG A 119 17.14 8.03 -13.57
C ARG A 119 16.09 8.21 -14.66
N ALA A 120 14.84 8.46 -14.27
CA ALA A 120 13.74 8.79 -15.19
C ALA A 120 13.86 10.23 -15.74
N ASP A 121 14.34 11.18 -14.93
CA ASP A 121 14.59 12.56 -15.31
C ASP A 121 15.81 13.14 -14.59
N SER A 122 16.89 13.38 -15.35
CA SER A 122 18.13 13.93 -14.82
C SER A 122 18.04 15.39 -14.37
N ARG A 123 16.97 16.13 -14.74
CA ARG A 123 16.75 17.53 -14.35
C ARG A 123 16.28 17.69 -12.91
N LEU A 124 15.86 16.61 -12.26
CA LEU A 124 15.36 16.63 -10.88
C LEU A 124 16.48 16.90 -9.87
N GLN A 125 16.20 17.81 -8.93
CA GLN A 125 17.13 18.12 -7.85
C GLN A 125 17.15 16.99 -6.80
N SER A 126 18.34 16.66 -6.31
CA SER A 126 18.50 15.72 -5.21
C SER A 126 18.12 16.40 -3.88
N ARG A 127 16.92 16.09 -3.37
CA ARG A 127 16.41 16.62 -2.09
C ARG A 127 16.03 15.47 -1.15
N VAL A 128 16.97 14.54 -0.93
CA VAL A 128 16.73 13.32 -0.13
C VAL A 128 16.17 13.66 1.25
N GLY A 129 16.68 14.70 1.92
CA GLY A 129 16.18 15.13 3.23
C GLY A 129 14.70 15.56 3.20
N THR A 130 14.29 16.36 2.21
CA THR A 130 12.88 16.77 2.05
C THR A 130 12.00 15.57 1.73
N VAL A 131 12.44 14.69 0.81
CA VAL A 131 11.73 13.47 0.45
C VAL A 131 11.56 12.55 1.66
N MET A 132 12.58 12.46 2.51
CA MET A 132 12.57 11.67 3.76
C MET A 132 11.51 12.17 4.74
N VAL A 133 11.44 13.47 4.99
CA VAL A 133 10.41 14.04 5.88
C VAL A 133 9.01 13.84 5.29
N LEU A 134 8.82 14.07 3.99
CA LEU A 134 7.53 13.84 3.33
C LEU A 134 7.11 12.37 3.35
N GLN A 135 8.06 11.45 3.20
CA GLN A 135 7.82 10.02 3.30
C GLN A 135 7.47 9.62 4.75
N ALA A 136 8.10 10.22 5.75
CA ALA A 136 7.74 10.03 7.16
C ALA A 136 6.30 10.51 7.44
N ILE A 137 5.92 11.70 6.95
CA ILE A 137 4.55 12.22 7.06
C ILE A 137 3.56 11.25 6.41
N ARG A 138 3.89 10.72 5.24
CA ARG A 138 3.05 9.74 4.54
C ARG A 138 2.88 8.44 5.35
N MET A 139 3.95 7.92 5.94
CA MET A 139 3.87 6.71 6.76
C MET A 139 3.09 6.97 8.05
N GLY A 140 3.26 8.14 8.67
CA GLY A 140 2.46 8.55 9.83
C GLY A 140 0.97 8.64 9.50
N ALA A 141 0.61 9.26 8.38
CA ALA A 141 -0.79 9.34 7.92
C ALA A 141 -1.39 7.95 7.65
N LEU A 142 -0.61 7.03 7.08
CA LEU A 142 -1.03 5.65 6.86
C LEU A 142 -1.24 4.91 8.19
N ALA A 143 -0.30 5.05 9.13
CA ALA A 143 -0.40 4.44 10.46
C ALA A 143 -1.62 4.94 11.23
N VAL A 144 -1.90 6.25 11.18
CA VAL A 144 -3.11 6.84 11.78
C VAL A 144 -4.37 6.29 11.12
N SER A 145 -4.37 6.14 9.80
CA SER A 145 -5.52 5.57 9.08
C SER A 145 -5.79 4.11 9.47
N PHE A 146 -4.72 3.30 9.64
CA PHE A 146 -4.83 1.94 10.16
C PHE A 146 -5.32 1.89 11.61
N TRP A 147 -4.82 2.78 12.45
CA TRP A 147 -5.27 2.88 13.83
C TRP A 147 -6.75 3.24 13.93
N ILE A 148 -7.21 4.24 13.16
CA ILE A 148 -8.63 4.61 13.07
C ILE A 148 -9.47 3.42 12.58
N TRP A 149 -9.01 2.72 11.54
CA TRP A 149 -9.70 1.53 11.03
C TRP A 149 -9.88 0.46 12.12
N PHE A 150 -8.82 0.18 12.88
CA PHE A 150 -8.86 -0.82 13.96
C PHE A 150 -9.81 -0.41 15.08
N VAL A 151 -9.75 0.85 15.53
CA VAL A 151 -10.67 1.39 16.56
C VAL A 151 -12.12 1.31 16.10
N LEU A 152 -12.41 1.61 14.84
CA LEU A 152 -13.77 1.52 14.29
C LEU A 152 -14.27 0.07 14.19
N LEU A 153 -13.39 -0.89 13.84
CA LEU A 153 -13.75 -2.31 13.85
C LEU A 153 -13.98 -2.85 15.25
N GLU A 154 -13.15 -2.45 16.22
CA GLU A 154 -13.33 -2.82 17.62
C GLU A 154 -14.63 -2.23 18.18
N ALA A 155 -14.94 -0.97 17.84
CA ALA A 155 -16.22 -0.35 18.19
C ALA A 155 -17.41 -1.07 17.56
N ALA A 156 -17.29 -1.50 16.30
CA ALA A 156 -18.32 -2.29 15.61
C ALA A 156 -18.51 -3.66 16.29
N ALA A 157 -17.43 -4.39 16.58
CA ALA A 157 -17.48 -5.67 17.30
C ALA A 157 -18.08 -5.49 18.70
N GLY A 158 -17.70 -4.43 19.41
CA GLY A 158 -18.23 -4.06 20.71
C GLY A 158 -19.73 -3.84 20.69
N ALA A 159 -20.24 -3.09 19.71
CA ALA A 159 -21.65 -2.75 19.58
C ALA A 159 -22.53 -3.92 19.11
N THR A 160 -22.00 -4.81 18.25
CA THR A 160 -22.80 -5.83 17.54
C THR A 160 -22.62 -7.25 18.08
N ILE A 161 -21.50 -7.54 18.76
CA ILE A 161 -21.18 -8.87 19.26
C ILE A 161 -21.00 -8.83 20.78
N VAL A 162 -20.04 -8.06 21.29
CA VAL A 162 -19.61 -8.16 22.70
C VAL A 162 -20.71 -7.70 23.67
N ARG A 163 -21.31 -6.53 23.43
CA ARG A 163 -22.37 -5.99 24.32
C ARG A 163 -23.66 -6.81 24.27
N PRO A 164 -24.18 -7.23 23.08
CA PRO A 164 -25.34 -8.12 23.02
C PRO A 164 -25.12 -9.45 23.76
N VAL A 165 -23.97 -10.10 23.55
CA VAL A 165 -23.64 -11.36 24.24
C VAL A 165 -23.59 -11.17 25.76
N ALA A 166 -22.98 -10.09 26.24
CA ALA A 166 -22.93 -9.77 27.67
C ALA A 166 -24.33 -9.48 28.27
N ALA A 167 -25.28 -9.01 27.45
CA ALA A 167 -26.67 -8.79 27.85
C ALA A 167 -27.57 -10.03 27.67
N GLY A 168 -27.01 -11.19 27.30
CA GLY A 168 -27.76 -12.41 27.02
C GLY A 168 -28.59 -12.38 25.72
N GLN A 169 -28.28 -11.45 24.81
CA GLN A 169 -28.88 -11.35 23.49
C GLN A 169 -28.04 -12.08 22.43
N GLU A 170 -28.67 -12.45 21.31
CA GLU A 170 -27.96 -13.06 20.19
C GLU A 170 -27.01 -12.06 19.51
N PRO A 171 -25.79 -12.48 19.15
CA PRO A 171 -24.83 -11.61 18.46
C PRO A 171 -25.32 -11.26 17.05
N ASN A 172 -25.28 -9.97 16.71
CA ASN A 172 -25.66 -9.49 15.39
C ASN A 172 -24.46 -9.53 14.42
N LEU A 173 -24.13 -10.73 13.93
CA LEU A 173 -23.04 -10.96 12.99
C LEU A 173 -23.23 -10.20 11.67
N VAL A 174 -24.48 -10.10 11.20
CA VAL A 174 -24.80 -9.36 9.96
C VAL A 174 -24.48 -7.88 10.13
N GLY A 175 -24.86 -7.29 11.26
CA GLY A 175 -24.53 -5.91 11.62
C GLY A 175 -23.03 -5.67 11.70
N TYR A 176 -22.28 -6.60 12.31
CA TYR A 176 -20.82 -6.54 12.35
C TYR A 176 -20.19 -6.53 10.94
N CYS A 177 -20.61 -7.47 10.09
CA CYS A 177 -20.10 -7.57 8.71
C CYS A 177 -20.44 -6.31 7.90
N ALA A 178 -21.68 -5.81 7.98
CA ALA A 178 -22.09 -4.59 7.30
C ALA A 178 -21.27 -3.37 7.76
N ALA A 179 -21.10 -3.18 9.08
CA ALA A 179 -20.28 -2.10 9.62
C ALA A 179 -18.81 -2.21 9.22
N SER A 180 -18.26 -3.43 9.20
CA SER A 180 -16.88 -3.70 8.79
C SER A 180 -16.63 -3.35 7.32
N ILE A 181 -17.57 -3.73 6.43
CA ILE A 181 -17.51 -3.41 5.00
C ILE A 181 -17.58 -1.89 4.78
N VAL A 182 -18.60 -1.23 5.36
CA VAL A 182 -18.80 0.22 5.20
C VAL A 182 -17.60 1.00 5.72
N THR A 183 -17.08 0.66 6.90
CA THR A 183 -15.91 1.30 7.49
C THR A 183 -14.66 1.12 6.63
N THR A 184 -14.41 -0.11 6.16
CA THR A 184 -13.24 -0.43 5.35
C THR A 184 -13.29 0.29 3.99
N LEU A 185 -14.44 0.23 3.30
CA LEU A 185 -14.64 0.93 2.02
C LEU A 185 -14.57 2.44 2.18
N GLY A 186 -15.21 3.00 3.23
CA GLY A 186 -15.18 4.42 3.54
C GLY A 186 -13.74 4.93 3.75
N LEU A 187 -12.97 4.24 4.59
CA LEU A 187 -11.56 4.61 4.81
C LEU A 187 -10.69 4.39 3.57
N PHE A 188 -10.94 3.36 2.77
CA PHE A 188 -10.25 3.15 1.51
C PHE A 188 -10.49 4.31 0.53
N VAL A 189 -11.75 4.75 0.38
CA VAL A 189 -12.11 5.90 -0.47
C VAL A 189 -11.48 7.19 0.06
N LEU A 190 -11.57 7.46 1.37
CA LEU A 190 -10.94 8.62 2.00
C LEU A 190 -9.42 8.63 1.78
N TRP A 191 -8.77 7.49 1.94
CA TRP A 191 -7.34 7.35 1.67
C TRP A 191 -7.02 7.51 0.18
N GLY A 192 -7.83 6.95 -0.72
CA GLY A 192 -7.68 7.13 -2.17
C GLY A 192 -7.79 8.59 -2.60
N VAL A 193 -8.73 9.34 -2.03
CA VAL A 193 -8.95 10.77 -2.32
C VAL A 193 -7.95 11.67 -1.61
N GLY A 194 -7.40 11.29 -0.45
CA GLY A 194 -6.45 12.11 0.31
C GLY A 194 -4.98 11.87 -0.05
N SER A 195 -4.61 10.64 -0.37
CA SER A 195 -3.19 10.22 -0.46
C SER A 195 -2.44 10.70 -1.70
N TRP A 196 -3.12 11.25 -2.71
CA TRP A 196 -2.46 11.80 -3.89
C TRP A 196 -1.59 13.01 -3.53
N ALA A 197 -2.05 13.90 -2.65
CA ALA A 197 -1.31 15.10 -2.26
C ALA A 197 0.04 14.73 -1.63
N LEU A 198 0.04 13.73 -0.75
CA LEU A 198 1.24 13.17 -0.13
C LEU A 198 2.15 12.43 -1.14
N SER A 199 1.61 11.95 -2.25
CA SER A 199 2.37 11.29 -3.30
C SER A 199 3.00 12.29 -4.29
N VAL A 200 2.36 13.44 -4.50
CA VAL A 200 2.82 14.50 -5.42
C VAL A 200 3.82 15.45 -4.75
N ALA A 201 3.70 15.71 -3.45
CA ALA A 201 4.59 16.63 -2.74
C ALA A 201 6.09 16.29 -2.89
N PRO A 202 6.56 15.02 -2.77
CA PRO A 202 7.97 14.68 -2.98
C PRO A 202 8.46 15.00 -4.40
N LEU A 203 7.60 14.81 -5.39
CA LEU A 203 7.89 15.09 -6.80
C LEU A 203 8.01 16.60 -7.05
N LEU A 204 7.13 17.41 -6.45
CA LEU A 204 7.23 18.88 -6.49
C LEU A 204 8.46 19.41 -5.76
N ALA A 205 8.83 18.80 -4.63
CA ALA A 205 10.05 19.15 -3.91
C ALA A 205 11.30 18.95 -4.79
N MET A 206 11.34 17.86 -5.57
CA MET A 206 12.46 17.58 -6.48
C MET A 206 12.44 18.44 -7.75
N LEU A 207 11.27 18.77 -8.29
CA LEU A 207 11.14 19.60 -9.49
C LEU A 207 11.44 21.08 -9.26
N ARG A 208 10.93 21.64 -8.15
CA ARG A 208 11.01 23.08 -7.84
C ARG A 208 12.00 23.41 -6.73
N GLY A 209 12.68 22.41 -6.16
CA GLY A 209 13.63 22.61 -5.06
C GLY A 209 12.98 23.09 -3.75
N LEU A 210 11.69 22.82 -3.56
CA LEU A 210 10.89 23.34 -2.44
C LEU A 210 11.24 22.63 -1.12
N GLY A 211 11.03 23.35 -0.01
CA GLY A 211 11.03 22.77 1.33
C GLY A 211 9.80 21.90 1.60
N VAL A 212 9.77 21.24 2.76
CA VAL A 212 8.69 20.30 3.14
C VAL A 212 7.32 20.99 3.13
N VAL A 213 7.17 22.09 3.86
CA VAL A 213 5.90 22.82 3.99
C VAL A 213 5.45 23.40 2.65
N ASP A 214 6.39 23.99 1.90
CA ASP A 214 6.09 24.60 0.61
C ASP A 214 5.68 23.55 -0.43
N SER A 215 6.29 22.35 -0.39
CA SER A 215 5.92 21.25 -1.29
C SER A 215 4.52 20.70 -1.01
N LEU A 216 4.12 20.60 0.26
CA LEU A 216 2.76 20.20 0.64
C LEU A 216 1.74 21.27 0.25
N ARG A 217 2.03 22.54 0.58
CA ARG A 217 1.17 23.66 0.20
C ARG A 217 1.03 23.76 -1.32
N ALA A 218 2.12 23.55 -2.06
CA ALA A 218 2.09 23.50 -3.52
C ALA A 218 1.22 22.34 -4.01
N ALA A 219 1.35 21.14 -3.43
CA ALA A 219 0.53 19.97 -3.79
C ALA A 219 -0.97 20.23 -3.63
N PHE A 220 -1.40 20.92 -2.56
CA PHE A 220 -2.82 21.28 -2.37
C PHE A 220 -3.31 22.40 -3.29
N ARG A 221 -2.42 23.22 -3.86
CA ARG A 221 -2.75 24.31 -4.79
C ARG A 221 -2.79 23.89 -6.26
N VAL A 222 -2.53 22.62 -6.56
CA VAL A 222 -2.59 22.04 -7.92
C VAL A 222 -4.06 21.94 -8.35
N GLY A 223 -4.68 23.06 -8.76
CA GLY A 223 -6.13 23.20 -8.97
C GLY A 223 -6.72 22.26 -10.04
N GLU A 224 -6.51 22.56 -11.32
CA GLU A 224 -7.13 21.82 -12.44
C GLU A 224 -6.60 20.38 -12.57
N LEU A 225 -5.32 20.20 -12.22
CA LEU A 225 -4.64 18.90 -12.22
C LEU A 225 -5.13 17.97 -11.10
N ARG A 226 -5.77 18.48 -10.04
CA ARG A 226 -6.25 17.67 -8.91
C ARG A 226 -7.17 16.55 -9.36
N SER A 227 -8.14 16.85 -10.23
CA SER A 227 -9.12 15.85 -10.68
C SER A 227 -8.44 14.67 -11.37
N LYS A 228 -7.47 14.94 -12.25
CA LYS A 228 -6.70 13.91 -12.98
C LYS A 228 -5.78 13.11 -12.05
N LEU A 229 -5.15 13.77 -11.08
CA LEU A 229 -4.30 13.10 -10.10
C LEU A 229 -5.10 12.18 -9.17
N VAL A 230 -6.30 12.61 -8.77
CA VAL A 230 -7.26 11.80 -8.01
C VAL A 230 -7.72 10.61 -8.85
N GLU A 231 -8.09 10.82 -10.12
CA GLU A 231 -8.48 9.75 -11.06
C GLU A 231 -7.38 8.68 -11.17
N ILE A 232 -6.13 9.08 -11.44
CA ILE A 232 -5.00 8.16 -11.51
C ILE A 232 -4.79 7.43 -10.18
N ASN A 233 -4.89 8.13 -9.04
CA ASN A 233 -4.70 7.50 -7.73
C ASN A 233 -5.81 6.49 -7.41
N LEU A 234 -7.06 6.76 -7.80
CA LEU A 234 -8.20 5.86 -7.63
C LEU A 234 -8.06 4.62 -8.52
N VAL A 235 -7.75 4.79 -9.81
CA VAL A 235 -7.47 3.68 -10.75
C VAL A 235 -6.36 2.79 -10.20
N MET A 236 -5.30 3.39 -9.67
CA MET A 236 -4.21 2.66 -9.03
C MET A 236 -4.63 1.90 -7.77
N GLY A 237 -5.60 2.43 -7.02
CA GLY A 237 -6.24 1.70 -5.92
C GLY A 237 -6.98 0.46 -6.41
N ILE A 238 -7.77 0.59 -7.47
CA ILE A 238 -8.51 -0.53 -8.08
C ILE A 238 -7.54 -1.60 -8.61
N VAL A 239 -6.49 -1.19 -9.33
CA VAL A 239 -5.46 -2.12 -9.84
C VAL A 239 -4.81 -2.91 -8.71
N LYS A 240 -4.51 -2.27 -7.56
CA LYS A 240 -3.96 -2.98 -6.41
C LYS A 240 -4.92 -4.01 -5.83
N ILE A 241 -6.20 -3.66 -5.69
CA ILE A 241 -7.22 -4.62 -5.24
C ILE A 241 -7.28 -5.79 -6.23
N ALA A 242 -7.30 -5.52 -7.53
CA ALA A 242 -7.31 -6.56 -8.56
C ALA A 242 -6.07 -7.47 -8.49
N LEU A 243 -4.87 -6.92 -8.23
CA LEU A 243 -3.65 -7.71 -8.03
C LEU A 243 -3.73 -8.59 -6.77
N ILE A 244 -4.31 -8.09 -5.68
CA ILE A 244 -4.52 -8.87 -4.46
C ILE A 244 -5.49 -10.02 -4.77
N VAL A 245 -6.61 -9.74 -5.44
CA VAL A 245 -7.60 -10.74 -5.85
C VAL A 245 -6.97 -11.79 -6.76
N LEU A 246 -6.17 -11.37 -7.74
CA LEU A 246 -5.46 -12.27 -8.64
C LEU A 246 -4.46 -13.15 -7.88
N GLY A 247 -3.73 -12.55 -6.92
CA GLY A 247 -2.86 -13.30 -6.01
C GLY A 247 -3.63 -14.36 -5.22
N MET A 248 -4.78 -14.00 -4.66
CA MET A 248 -5.64 -14.95 -3.94
C MET A 248 -6.14 -16.09 -4.85
N VAL A 249 -6.60 -15.77 -6.06
CA VAL A 249 -7.05 -16.77 -7.04
C VAL A 249 -5.92 -17.71 -7.41
N PHE A 250 -4.73 -17.19 -7.72
CA PHE A 250 -3.58 -18.03 -8.03
C PHE A 250 -3.09 -18.85 -6.83
N SER A 251 -3.16 -18.32 -5.62
CA SER A 251 -2.90 -19.10 -4.40
C SER A 251 -3.90 -20.24 -4.19
N ALA A 252 -5.14 -20.08 -4.64
CA ALA A 252 -6.18 -21.10 -4.55
C ALA A 252 -6.14 -22.14 -5.70
N CYS A 253 -5.47 -21.85 -6.82
CA CYS A 253 -5.41 -22.75 -7.98
C CYS A 253 -4.93 -24.19 -7.68
N PRO A 254 -4.00 -24.44 -6.74
CA PRO A 254 -3.59 -25.80 -6.41
C PRO A 254 -4.59 -26.60 -5.58
N LEU A 255 -5.59 -25.96 -4.94
CA LEU A 255 -6.52 -26.63 -4.01
C LEU A 255 -7.27 -27.83 -4.63
N PRO A 256 -7.77 -27.77 -5.88
CA PRO A 256 -8.43 -28.92 -6.51
C PRO A 256 -7.49 -30.12 -6.75
N PHE A 257 -6.17 -29.92 -6.66
CA PHE A 257 -5.14 -30.93 -6.91
C PHE A 257 -4.48 -31.41 -5.61
N GLU A 258 -5.13 -31.23 -4.45
CA GLU A 258 -4.58 -31.58 -3.14
C GLU A 258 -4.04 -33.02 -3.10
N SER A 259 -4.73 -33.98 -3.74
CA SER A 259 -4.34 -35.40 -3.79
C SER A 259 -3.00 -35.68 -4.46
N VAL A 260 -2.49 -34.77 -5.30
CA VAL A 260 -1.22 -34.91 -6.03
C VAL A 260 -0.19 -33.86 -5.61
N THR A 261 -0.54 -32.95 -4.71
CA THR A 261 0.31 -31.80 -4.41
C THR A 261 1.19 -32.05 -3.19
N THR A 262 2.50 -31.84 -3.34
CA THR A 262 3.46 -31.94 -2.24
C THR A 262 3.62 -30.62 -1.48
N THR A 263 4.04 -30.68 -0.22
CA THR A 263 4.35 -29.48 0.58
C THR A 263 5.41 -28.60 -0.10
N GLY A 264 6.43 -29.21 -0.70
CA GLY A 264 7.48 -28.49 -1.43
C GLY A 264 6.94 -27.72 -2.64
N PHE A 265 6.03 -28.34 -3.40
CA PHE A 265 5.35 -27.65 -4.51
C PHE A 265 4.55 -26.44 -4.01
N MET A 266 3.76 -26.58 -2.93
CA MET A 266 2.97 -25.46 -2.40
C MET A 266 3.84 -24.28 -1.97
N VAL A 267 4.98 -24.55 -1.32
CA VAL A 267 5.92 -23.49 -0.92
C VAL A 267 6.47 -22.76 -2.14
N ILE A 268 6.93 -23.50 -3.15
CA ILE A 268 7.48 -22.89 -4.38
C ILE A 268 6.40 -22.13 -5.14
N TRP A 269 5.18 -22.67 -5.23
CA TRP A 269 4.04 -22.03 -5.88
C TRP A 269 3.66 -20.71 -5.18
N CYS A 270 3.46 -20.76 -3.87
CA CYS A 270 3.15 -19.56 -3.07
C CYS A 270 4.27 -18.52 -3.16
N ALA A 271 5.54 -18.95 -3.15
CA ALA A 271 6.67 -18.05 -3.36
C ALA A 271 6.65 -17.41 -4.76
N GLY A 272 6.34 -18.20 -5.81
CA GLY A 272 6.22 -17.72 -7.19
C GLY A 272 5.08 -16.71 -7.37
N VAL A 273 3.89 -17.01 -6.84
CA VAL A 273 2.73 -16.09 -6.86
C VAL A 273 3.04 -14.81 -6.09
N SER A 274 3.69 -14.91 -4.93
CA SER A 274 4.10 -13.74 -4.13
C SER A 274 5.11 -12.88 -4.88
N LEU A 275 6.10 -13.49 -5.52
CA LEU A 275 7.09 -12.78 -6.34
C LEU A 275 6.42 -12.06 -7.52
N LEU A 276 5.51 -12.74 -8.22
CA LEU A 276 4.75 -12.15 -9.33
C LEU A 276 3.91 -10.96 -8.86
N TYR A 277 3.24 -11.10 -7.71
CA TYR A 277 2.48 -10.01 -7.10
C TYR A 277 3.38 -8.81 -6.77
N PHE A 278 4.55 -9.03 -6.16
CA PHE A 278 5.48 -7.95 -5.84
C PHE A 278 5.99 -7.22 -7.08
N VAL A 279 6.43 -7.97 -8.09
CA VAL A 279 6.91 -7.39 -9.36
C VAL A 279 5.80 -6.59 -10.05
N GLY A 280 4.59 -7.13 -10.13
CA GLY A 280 3.43 -6.44 -10.71
C GLY A 280 3.09 -5.16 -9.93
N SER A 281 3.01 -5.25 -8.60
CA SER A 281 2.73 -4.11 -7.73
C SER A 281 3.78 -2.99 -7.87
N ASP A 282 5.05 -3.36 -7.98
CA ASP A 282 6.17 -2.43 -8.18
C ASP A 282 6.10 -1.75 -9.55
N PHE A 283 5.81 -2.52 -10.61
CA PHE A 283 5.61 -1.98 -11.95
C PHE A 283 4.52 -0.90 -12.00
N PHE A 284 3.34 -1.17 -11.44
CA PHE A 284 2.27 -0.17 -11.42
C PHE A 284 2.61 1.03 -10.53
N HIS A 285 3.41 0.84 -9.47
CA HIS A 285 3.88 1.95 -8.66
C HIS A 285 4.78 2.91 -9.45
N VAL A 286 5.72 2.35 -10.23
CA VAL A 286 6.60 3.09 -11.13
C VAL A 286 5.79 3.83 -12.18
N ALA A 287 4.85 3.15 -12.84
CA ALA A 287 3.99 3.75 -13.86
C ALA A 287 3.21 4.95 -13.33
N ARG A 288 2.69 4.88 -12.10
CA ARG A 288 2.02 6.01 -11.46
C ARG A 288 2.95 7.20 -11.26
N LEU A 289 4.18 6.98 -10.80
CA LEU A 289 5.15 8.07 -10.58
C LEU A 289 5.54 8.75 -11.89
N VAL A 290 5.78 7.97 -12.94
CA VAL A 290 6.08 8.49 -14.28
C VAL A 290 4.89 9.26 -14.83
N ALA A 291 3.66 8.76 -14.65
CA ALA A 291 2.44 9.45 -15.09
C ALA A 291 2.28 10.81 -14.41
N TYR A 292 2.63 10.92 -13.12
CA TYR A 292 2.63 12.20 -12.42
C TYR A 292 3.66 13.19 -12.99
N LEU A 293 4.86 12.71 -13.35
CA LEU A 293 5.88 13.54 -14.00
C LEU A 293 5.41 14.04 -15.39
N GLU A 294 4.85 13.16 -16.21
CA GLU A 294 4.36 13.51 -17.55
C GLU A 294 3.18 14.49 -17.52
N LEU A 295 2.23 14.23 -16.63
CA LEU A 295 1.07 15.11 -16.42
C LEU A 295 1.54 16.51 -16.01
N TRP A 296 2.53 16.58 -15.12
CA TRP A 296 3.10 17.84 -14.67
C TRP A 296 3.82 18.61 -15.78
N ARG A 297 4.62 17.92 -16.60
CA ARG A 297 5.32 18.54 -17.74
C ARG A 297 4.33 19.14 -18.74
N THR A 298 3.29 18.38 -19.08
CA THR A 298 2.25 18.84 -20.03
C THR A 298 1.57 20.11 -19.51
N PHE A 299 1.31 20.17 -18.20
CA PHE A 299 0.75 21.36 -17.58
C PHE A 299 1.69 22.57 -17.63
N GLN A 300 2.98 22.40 -17.32
CA GLN A 300 3.96 23.48 -17.43
C GLN A 300 4.09 24.01 -18.86
N THR A 301 4.07 23.14 -19.86
CA THR A 301 4.10 23.55 -21.27
C THR A 301 2.86 24.36 -21.65
N ASN A 302 1.68 23.98 -21.15
CA ASN A 302 0.44 24.71 -21.42
C ASN A 302 0.39 26.08 -20.71
N GLU A 303 0.86 26.20 -19.47
CA GLU A 303 0.97 27.50 -18.78
C GLU A 303 1.93 28.46 -19.51
N LEU A 304 3.07 27.95 -19.97
CA LEU A 304 4.06 28.76 -20.70
C LEU A 304 3.58 29.11 -22.12
N GLY A 305 2.86 28.21 -22.80
CA GLY A 305 2.27 28.47 -24.12
C GLY A 305 1.07 29.41 -24.09
N GLY A 306 0.26 29.37 -23.04
CA GLY A 306 -0.89 30.26 -22.85
C GLY A 306 -0.50 31.70 -22.53
N ASN A 307 0.59 31.91 -21.79
CA ASN A 307 1.13 33.25 -21.49
C ASN A 307 1.95 33.87 -22.65
N GLY A 308 2.18 33.13 -23.74
CA GLY A 308 2.93 33.61 -24.91
C GLY A 308 2.10 34.35 -25.96
N ILE A 309 0.77 34.41 -25.82
CA ILE A 309 -0.15 35.03 -26.80
C ILE A 309 -0.67 36.41 -26.32
N SER A 310 -0.24 36.87 -25.14
CA SER A 310 -0.67 38.15 -24.54
C SER A 310 0.46 39.16 -24.35
N ARG A 311 1.44 39.19 -25.27
CA ARG A 311 2.40 40.30 -25.38
C ARG A 311 2.49 40.80 -26.80
#